data_AF-X1C7S4-F1
#
_entry.id   AF-X1C7S4-F1
#
_cell.length_a   1.000
_cell.length_b   1.000
_cell.length_c   1.000
_cell.angle_alpha   90.00
_cell.angle_beta   90.00
_cell.angle_gamma   90.00
#
_symmetry.space_group_name_H-M   'P 1'
#
loop_
_entity.id
_entity.type
_entity.pdbx_description
1 polymer ?
#
loop_
_entity_poly.entity_id
_entity_poly.type
_entity_poly.pdbx_seq_one_letter_code
_entity_poly.pdbx_strand_id
1 'polypeptide(L)'
;PRHFKNPRGSDIILSNDETIKFGIHHGKQKSKNLYDHDLGLRKCMAVPLIIGGSLEIPSKHVPCCKITDIVPTLLKFLGKTPHKSVIGRILL
;
A
#
# COMPACT_ATOMS: atom_id res chain seq x y z
N PRO A 1 -0.98 20.22 11.16
CA PRO A 1 -1.13 18.81 11.64
C PRO A 1 -0.26 17.86 10.81
N ARG A 2 0.56 16.99 11.43
CA ARG A 2 1.34 15.98 10.68
C ARG A 2 0.39 14.97 10.03
N HIS A 3 0.41 14.89 8.70
CA HIS A 3 -0.33 13.87 7.94
C HIS A 3 0.25 12.46 8.18
N PHE A 4 1.54 12.37 8.54
CA PHE A 4 2.21 11.13 8.90
C PHE A 4 2.41 11.06 10.42
N LYS A 5 1.69 10.17 11.10
CA LYS A 5 1.68 10.04 12.58
C LYS A 5 2.70 9.02 13.12
N ASN A 6 3.60 8.52 12.28
CA ASN A 6 4.62 7.57 12.73
C ASN A 6 5.70 8.31 13.54
N PRO A 7 5.91 7.99 14.84
CA PRO A 7 6.96 8.62 15.64
C PRO A 7 8.38 8.28 15.16
N ARG A 8 8.52 7.25 14.31
CA ARG A 8 9.77 6.89 13.62
C ARG A 8 9.89 7.54 12.24
N GLY A 9 8.94 8.39 11.85
CA GLY A 9 9.00 9.12 10.60
C GLY A 9 10.06 10.21 10.66
N SER A 10 10.70 10.49 9.52
CA SER A 10 11.67 11.58 9.39
C SER A 10 11.01 12.95 9.56
N ASP A 11 11.78 13.94 10.02
CA ASP A 11 11.35 15.33 10.04
C ASP A 11 11.17 15.91 8.63
N ILE A 12 11.95 15.40 7.67
CA ILE A 12 11.92 15.80 6.26
C ILE A 12 11.74 14.55 5.40
N ILE A 13 10.78 14.61 4.48
CA ILE A 13 10.56 13.61 3.43
C ILE A 13 10.72 14.32 2.10
N LEU A 14 11.61 13.81 1.25
CA LEU A 14 11.85 14.35 -0.08
C LEU A 14 11.10 13.50 -1.12
N SER A 15 10.37 14.15 -2.01
CA SER A 15 9.73 13.53 -3.17
C SER A 15 10.34 14.14 -4.43
N ASN A 16 10.65 13.30 -5.41
CA ASN A 16 11.16 13.72 -6.70
C ASN A 16 10.42 12.99 -7.84
N ASP A 17 10.77 13.34 -9.06
CA ASP A 17 10.25 12.82 -10.32
C ASP A 17 10.98 11.55 -10.79
N GLU A 18 11.55 10.75 -9.86
CA GLU A 18 12.36 9.55 -10.12
C GLU A 18 13.73 9.79 -10.77
N THR A 19 14.09 11.03 -11.08
CA THR A 19 15.37 11.34 -11.75
C THR A 19 16.58 11.11 -10.85
N ILE A 20 16.38 11.13 -9.53
CA ILE A 20 17.46 11.04 -8.53
C ILE A 20 17.11 9.96 -7.50
N LYS A 21 18.09 9.15 -7.10
CA LYS A 21 17.94 8.19 -6.00
C LYS A 21 18.90 8.52 -4.87
N PHE A 22 18.34 8.89 -3.71
CA PHE A 22 19.12 9.12 -2.50
C PHE A 22 19.33 7.80 -1.75
N GLY A 23 20.38 7.07 -2.12
CA GLY A 23 20.73 5.75 -1.55
C GLY A 23 21.97 5.75 -0.67
N ILE A 24 22.23 6.85 0.04
CA ILE A 24 23.42 7.01 0.89
C ILE A 24 23.11 6.48 2.29
N HIS A 25 23.81 5.43 2.69
CA HIS A 25 23.70 4.85 4.03
C HIS A 25 25.07 4.93 4.71
N HIS A 26 25.17 5.66 5.83
CA HIS A 26 26.44 5.95 6.52
C HIS A 26 27.55 6.50 5.59
N GLY A 27 27.19 7.46 4.73
CA GLY A 27 28.13 8.08 3.79
C GLY A 27 28.55 7.20 2.61
N LYS A 28 27.99 5.98 2.47
CA LYS A 28 28.28 5.07 1.36
C LYS A 28 27.05 4.83 0.50
N GLN A 29 27.22 4.89 -0.82
CA GLN A 29 26.17 4.51 -1.77
C GLN A 29 26.04 2.97 -1.75
N LYS A 30 24.91 2.47 -1.24
CA LYS A 30 24.76 1.03 -0.95
C LYS A 30 24.53 0.16 -2.20
N SER A 31 24.08 0.75 -3.32
CA SER A 31 23.69 0.00 -4.52
C SER A 31 23.58 0.90 -5.76
N LYS A 32 24.00 0.37 -6.92
CA LYS A 32 23.79 0.94 -8.26
C LYS A 32 22.54 0.37 -8.97
N ASN A 33 21.70 -0.41 -8.28
CA ASN A 33 20.53 -1.01 -8.92
C ASN A 33 19.58 0.08 -9.44
N LEU A 34 19.34 0.00 -10.75
CA LEU A 34 18.46 0.88 -11.50
C LEU A 34 16.97 0.64 -11.18
N TYR A 35 16.63 -0.57 -10.71
CA TYR A 35 15.26 -0.95 -10.39
C TYR A 35 15.00 -0.80 -8.88
N ASP A 36 13.95 -0.05 -8.54
CA ASP A 36 13.47 0.14 -7.18
C ASP A 36 11.94 0.18 -7.13
N HIS A 37 11.37 -0.17 -5.98
CA HIS A 37 9.93 -0.30 -5.75
C HIS A 37 9.39 0.73 -4.75
N ASP A 38 10.24 1.40 -3.97
CA ASP A 38 9.84 2.35 -2.93
C ASP A 38 9.83 3.82 -3.41
N LEU A 39 9.68 4.02 -4.72
CA LEU A 39 9.41 5.34 -5.27
C LEU A 39 7.91 5.59 -5.13
N GLY A 40 7.50 6.70 -4.51
CA GLY A 40 6.09 7.03 -4.23
C GLY A 40 5.22 7.31 -5.47
N LEU A 41 5.54 6.69 -6.60
CA LEU A 41 4.87 6.86 -7.88
C LEU A 41 3.90 5.73 -8.15
N ARG A 42 2.86 6.07 -8.90
CA ARG A 42 1.74 5.17 -9.16
C ARG A 42 2.17 3.83 -9.77
N LYS A 43 3.14 3.84 -10.68
CA LYS A 43 3.64 2.61 -11.33
C LYS A 43 4.36 1.65 -10.38
N CYS A 44 4.90 2.18 -9.27
CA CYS A 44 5.56 1.38 -8.23
C CYS A 44 4.56 0.90 -7.17
N MET A 45 3.45 1.60 -6.99
CA MET A 45 2.44 1.32 -5.95
C MET A 45 1.24 0.50 -6.46
N ALA A 46 1.00 0.45 -7.77
CA ALA A 46 -0.13 -0.25 -8.35
C ALA A 46 0.17 -1.75 -8.50
N VAL A 47 -0.65 -2.58 -7.84
CA VAL A 47 -0.55 -4.04 -7.87
C VAL A 47 -1.92 -4.66 -8.13
N PRO A 48 -1.99 -5.83 -8.78
CA PRO A 48 -3.26 -6.53 -8.98
C PRO A 48 -3.76 -7.10 -7.65
N LEU A 49 -5.08 -7.04 -7.46
CA LEU A 49 -5.79 -7.77 -6.39
C LEU A 49 -6.77 -8.74 -7.04
N ILE A 50 -6.65 -10.02 -6.68
CA ILE A 50 -7.59 -11.07 -7.06
C ILE A 50 -8.06 -11.75 -5.78
N ILE A 51 -9.37 -11.77 -5.55
CA ILE A 51 -10.00 -12.54 -4.47
C ILE A 51 -10.88 -13.59 -5.15
N GLY A 52 -10.54 -14.86 -4.95
CA GLY A 52 -11.25 -16.01 -5.51
C GLY A 52 -11.27 -17.16 -4.51
N GLY A 53 -12.13 -18.14 -4.76
CA GLY A 53 -12.36 -19.25 -3.83
C GLY A 53 -13.72 -19.88 -4.05
N SER A 54 -14.60 -19.79 -3.06
CA SER A 54 -15.94 -20.39 -3.13
C SER A 54 -16.87 -19.66 -4.12
N LEU A 55 -17.94 -20.35 -4.51
CA LEU A 55 -19.03 -19.80 -5.33
C LEU A 55 -19.79 -18.64 -4.66
N GLU A 56 -19.61 -18.45 -3.34
CA GLU A 56 -20.25 -17.37 -2.58
C GLU A 56 -19.53 -16.02 -2.79
N ILE A 57 -18.30 -16.03 -3.30
CA ILE A 57 -17.57 -14.82 -3.66
C ILE A 57 -18.16 -14.28 -4.97
N PRO A 58 -18.75 -13.08 -4.98
CA PRO A 58 -19.38 -12.54 -6.17
C PRO A 58 -18.33 -12.21 -7.23
N SER A 59 -18.65 -12.52 -8.48
CA SER A 59 -17.86 -12.04 -9.62
C SER A 59 -18.09 -10.53 -9.77
N LYS A 60 -17.09 -9.74 -9.39
CA LYS A 60 -17.15 -8.28 -9.41
C LYS A 60 -15.81 -7.69 -9.83
N HIS A 61 -15.85 -6.79 -10.80
CA HIS A 61 -14.69 -5.99 -11.17
C HIS A 61 -14.56 -4.78 -10.25
N VAL A 62 -13.36 -4.58 -9.69
CA VAL A 62 -13.04 -3.44 -8.82
C VAL A 62 -11.98 -2.60 -9.53
N PRO A 63 -12.34 -1.42 -10.11
CA PRO A 63 -11.40 -0.61 -10.89
C PRO A 63 -10.17 -0.14 -10.09
N CYS A 64 -10.36 0.15 -8.80
CA CYS A 64 -9.27 0.49 -7.88
C CYS A 64 -9.66 0.22 -6.42
N CYS A 65 -8.68 -0.22 -5.64
CA CYS A 65 -8.79 -0.37 -4.19
C CYS A 65 -7.45 -0.05 -3.52
N LYS A 66 -7.48 0.09 -2.20
CA LYS A 66 -6.27 0.15 -1.38
C LYS A 66 -6.01 -1.21 -0.76
N ILE A 67 -4.75 -1.53 -0.46
CA ILE A 67 -4.40 -2.75 0.27
C ILE A 67 -5.11 -2.84 1.64
N THR A 68 -5.41 -1.68 2.25
CA THR A 68 -6.18 -1.59 3.49
C THR A 68 -7.62 -2.08 3.36
N ASP A 69 -8.18 -2.12 2.15
CA ASP A 69 -9.55 -2.58 1.90
C ASP A 69 -9.67 -4.12 1.93
N ILE A 70 -8.54 -4.84 1.88
CA ILE A 70 -8.52 -6.32 1.80
C ILE A 70 -9.06 -6.93 3.09
N VAL A 71 -8.49 -6.56 4.25
CA VAL A 71 -8.88 -7.12 5.55
C VAL A 71 -10.38 -6.95 5.85
N PRO A 72 -10.98 -5.75 5.78
CA PRO A 72 -12.40 -5.60 6.05
C PRO A 72 -13.28 -6.37 5.05
N THR A 73 -12.85 -6.50 3.78
CA THR A 73 -13.55 -7.30 2.78
C THR A 73 -13.54 -8.79 3.12
N LEU A 74 -12.39 -9.34 3.51
CA LEU A 74 -12.28 -10.74 3.92
C LEU A 74 -13.11 -11.05 5.18
N LEU A 75 -13.10 -10.15 6.17
CA LEU A 75 -13.94 -10.31 7.36
C LEU A 75 -15.42 -10.30 7.04
N LYS A 76 -15.85 -9.48 6.06
CA LYS A 76 -17.24 -9.47 5.60
C LYS A 76 -17.67 -10.82 5.03
N PHE A 77 -16.83 -11.48 4.22
CA PHE A 77 -17.11 -12.83 3.72
C PHE A 77 -17.25 -13.86 4.85
N LEU A 78 -16.50 -13.69 5.94
CA LEU A 78 -16.58 -14.56 7.13
C LEU A 78 -17.74 -14.19 8.07
N GLY A 79 -18.60 -13.22 7.71
CA GLY A 79 -19.66 -12.72 8.59
C GLY A 79 -19.16 -12.00 9.85
N LYS A 80 -17.89 -11.56 9.85
CA LYS A 80 -17.26 -10.88 10.99
C LYS A 80 -17.21 -9.37 10.79
N THR A 81 -17.36 -8.63 11.89
CA THR A 81 -17.21 -7.17 11.88
C THR A 81 -15.76 -6.79 12.16
N PRO A 82 -15.12 -5.94 11.32
CA PRO A 82 -13.78 -5.45 11.59
C PRO A 82 -13.71 -4.66 12.90
N HIS A 83 -12.60 -4.78 13.63
CA HIS A 83 -12.35 -3.90 14.77
C HIS A 83 -12.27 -2.44 14.30
N LYS A 84 -12.70 -1.48 15.14
CA LYS A 84 -12.74 -0.03 14.83
C LYS A 84 -11.40 0.58 14.41
N SER A 85 -10.28 -0.09 14.70
CA SER A 85 -8.94 0.36 14.29
C SER A 85 -8.55 -0.06 12.87
N VAL A 86 -9.30 -0.97 12.25
CA VAL A 86 -9.06 -1.41 10.88
C VAL A 86 -9.50 -0.28 9.94
N ILE A 87 -8.55 0.21 9.15
CA ILE A 87 -8.80 1.23 8.14
C ILE A 87 -9.09 0.52 6.82
N GLY A 88 -10.02 1.07 6.04
CA GLY A 88 -10.37 0.56 4.72
C GLY A 88 -11.87 0.48 4.54
N ARG A 89 -12.30 0.22 3.32
CA ARG A 89 -13.70 -0.05 2.97
C ARG A 89 -13.89 -1.51 2.57
N ILE A 90 -15.11 -1.99 2.70
CA ILE A 90 -15.52 -3.28 2.13
C ILE A 90 -15.73 -3.09 0.63
N LEU A 91 -15.16 -3.97 -0.21
CA LEU A 91 -15.17 -3.84 -1.68
C LEU A 91 -16.42 -4.44 -2.36
N LEU A 92 -17.25 -5.14 -1.60
CA LEU A 92 -18.47 -5.81 -2.05
C LEU A 92 -19.64 -4.86 -2.22
#